data_AF-A0A661D4B1-F1
#
_entry.id   AF-A0A661D4B1-F1
#
_cell.length_a   1.000
_cell.length_b   1.000
_cell.length_c   1.000
_cell.angle_alpha   90.00
_cell.angle_beta   90.00
_cell.angle_gamma   90.00
#
_symmetry.space_group_name_H-M   'P 1'
#
loop_
_entity.id
_entity.type
_entity.pdbx_description
1 polymer ?
#
loop_
_entity_poly.entity_id
_entity_poly.type
_entity_poly.pdbx_seq_one_letter_code
_entity_poly.pdbx_strand_id
1 'polypeptide(L)'
;MKTVLYLTGSKKGFKKLKRLHETGELANLIGYNILDIQAYKGPIESVNHRRDAVKPSPSWISTLYQKLKGVLLMPTRPVGWATAIVVFMVIGFVVHTHFLEGWQSFNGSPAAHGNRINTTYKMVLADKNIEVNAGLRVLAFHWEVPPDDARGSARQLSSAAKVFGAGLLTGREFLLGHSDVALSPRFLPSAPENNWLKTQWADYFELGRWTLVLWAVSQYHDEMPNTFWDEQKPILAKLQAAFAARQATDNDAKQAVSNLKLIKTYLEKLPAADESEIYDEFGFYLKNMMDSPLAPRSL
;
A
#
# COMPACT_ATOMS: atom_id res chain seq x y z
N MET A 1 -40.20 3.29 5.21
CA MET A 1 -39.17 3.23 4.15
C MET A 1 -39.04 1.80 3.67
N LYS A 2 -38.95 1.55 2.35
CA LYS A 2 -38.76 0.22 1.79
C LYS A 2 -37.28 0.07 1.42
N THR A 3 -36.61 -0.97 1.92
CA THR A 3 -35.20 -1.23 1.61
C THR A 3 -35.13 -2.45 0.68
N VAL A 4 -34.57 -2.26 -0.51
CA VAL A 4 -34.29 -3.32 -1.48
C VAL A 4 -32.78 -3.50 -1.55
N LEU A 5 -32.32 -4.73 -1.38
CA LEU A 5 -30.89 -5.06 -1.37
C LEU A 5 -30.50 -5.65 -2.73
N TYR A 6 -29.58 -4.97 -3.43
CA TYR A 6 -28.98 -5.48 -4.66
C TYR A 6 -27.62 -6.08 -4.33
N LEU A 7 -27.43 -7.35 -4.69
CA LEU A 7 -26.20 -8.08 -4.42
C LEU A 7 -25.60 -8.60 -5.73
N THR A 8 -24.29 -8.39 -5.90
CA THR A 8 -23.44 -9.07 -6.87
C THR A 8 -22.75 -10.25 -6.17
N GLY A 9 -22.56 -11.36 -6.88
CA GLY A 9 -21.91 -12.54 -6.30
C GLY A 9 -22.25 -13.84 -7.02
N SER A 10 -21.61 -14.92 -6.60
CA SER A 10 -21.81 -16.24 -7.20
C SER A 10 -23.25 -16.73 -7.05
N LYS A 11 -23.74 -17.51 -8.03
CA LYS A 11 -25.09 -18.13 -8.02
C LYS A 11 -25.35 -18.94 -6.74
N LYS A 12 -24.30 -19.55 -6.17
CA LYS A 12 -24.37 -20.31 -4.91
C LYS A 12 -24.57 -19.39 -3.71
N GLY A 13 -23.85 -18.26 -3.65
CA GLY A 13 -24.02 -17.24 -2.61
C GLY A 13 -25.43 -16.66 -2.63
N PHE A 14 -25.95 -16.33 -3.82
CA PHE A 14 -27.30 -15.80 -3.97
C PHE A 14 -28.38 -16.81 -3.50
N LYS A 15 -28.22 -18.09 -3.82
CA LYS A 15 -29.16 -19.14 -3.37
C LYS A 15 -29.16 -19.30 -1.84
N LYS A 16 -27.99 -19.15 -1.19
CA LYS A 16 -27.87 -19.22 0.27
C LYS A 16 -28.51 -18.00 0.93
N LEU A 17 -28.24 -16.79 0.44
CA LEU A 17 -28.85 -15.56 0.93
C LEU A 17 -30.37 -15.55 0.77
N LYS A 18 -30.87 -16.00 -0.38
CA LYS A 18 -32.31 -16.12 -0.62
C LYS A 18 -32.97 -17.09 0.36
N ARG A 19 -32.33 -18.24 0.64
CA ARG A 19 -32.82 -19.17 1.67
C ARG A 19 -32.90 -18.49 3.04
N LEU A 20 -31.84 -17.80 3.46
CA LEU A 20 -31.80 -17.11 4.77
C LEU A 20 -32.91 -16.06 4.88
N HIS A 21 -33.18 -15.34 3.78
CA HIS A 21 -34.29 -14.38 3.69
C HIS A 21 -35.65 -15.05 3.81
N GLU A 22 -35.90 -16.12 3.04
CA GLU A 22 -37.16 -16.89 3.08
C GLU A 22 -37.43 -17.53 4.46
N THR A 23 -36.37 -17.91 5.19
CA THR A 23 -36.48 -18.48 6.55
C THR A 23 -36.59 -17.43 7.66
N GLY A 24 -36.44 -16.14 7.36
CA GLY A 24 -36.38 -15.07 8.37
C GLY A 24 -35.06 -14.99 9.16
N GLU A 25 -34.16 -15.98 9.02
CA GLU A 25 -32.83 -15.98 9.63
C GLU A 25 -32.01 -14.74 9.25
N LEU A 26 -32.16 -14.25 8.01
CA LEU A 26 -31.46 -13.06 7.55
C LEU A 26 -31.88 -11.80 8.31
N ALA A 27 -33.17 -11.67 8.64
CA ALA A 27 -33.68 -10.52 9.40
C ALA A 27 -33.18 -10.54 10.84
N ASN A 28 -33.10 -11.73 11.45
CA ASN A 28 -32.50 -11.91 12.78
C ASN A 28 -31.01 -11.54 12.78
N LEU A 29 -30.30 -11.84 11.68
CA LEU A 29 -28.87 -11.61 11.58
C LEU A 29 -28.51 -10.12 11.44
N ILE A 30 -29.34 -9.35 10.73
CA ILE A 30 -29.04 -7.94 10.41
C ILE A 30 -29.86 -6.93 11.22
N GLY A 31 -30.91 -7.39 11.94
CA GLY A 31 -31.73 -6.55 12.81
C GLY A 31 -32.78 -5.70 12.10
N TYR A 32 -33.07 -5.97 10.81
CA TYR A 32 -34.11 -5.29 10.04
C TYR A 32 -34.74 -6.18 8.98
N ASN A 33 -36.00 -5.89 8.64
CA ASN A 33 -36.76 -6.64 7.64
C ASN A 33 -36.36 -6.22 6.22
N ILE A 34 -35.73 -7.14 5.48
CA ILE A 34 -35.52 -7.01 4.03
C ILE A 34 -36.81 -7.46 3.33
N LEU A 35 -37.33 -6.65 2.41
CA LEU A 35 -38.55 -6.97 1.67
C LEU A 35 -38.28 -7.89 0.46
N ASP A 36 -37.15 -7.70 -0.22
CA ASP A 36 -36.81 -8.47 -1.42
C ASP A 36 -35.29 -8.47 -1.69
N ILE A 37 -34.80 -9.53 -2.34
CA ILE A 37 -33.41 -9.70 -2.80
C ILE A 37 -33.43 -10.01 -4.30
N GLN A 38 -32.86 -9.12 -5.11
CA GLN A 38 -32.81 -9.27 -6.56
C GLN A 38 -31.39 -9.42 -7.08
N ALA A 39 -31.20 -10.35 -8.02
CA ALA A 39 -29.93 -10.54 -8.72
C ALA A 39 -29.81 -9.51 -9.85
N TYR A 40 -28.69 -8.80 -9.89
CA TYR A 40 -28.41 -7.84 -10.95
C TYR A 40 -28.18 -8.56 -12.30
N LYS A 41 -28.89 -8.15 -13.37
CA LYS A 41 -28.84 -8.75 -14.72
C LYS A 41 -28.31 -7.78 -15.79
N GLY A 42 -27.27 -7.00 -15.48
CA GLY A 42 -26.58 -6.17 -16.48
C GLY A 42 -25.59 -6.97 -17.36
N PRO A 43 -25.28 -6.52 -18.59
CA PRO A 43 -24.32 -7.18 -19.48
C PRO A 43 -22.89 -7.05 -18.94
N ILE A 44 -22.17 -8.17 -18.87
CA ILE A 44 -20.74 -8.23 -18.56
C ILE A 44 -20.00 -8.54 -19.86
N GLU A 45 -19.32 -7.54 -20.43
CA GLU A 45 -18.42 -7.72 -21.58
C GLU A 45 -17.13 -8.39 -21.13
N SER A 46 -16.87 -9.62 -21.58
CA SER A 46 -15.61 -10.32 -21.35
C SER A 46 -14.56 -9.86 -22.38
N VAL A 47 -13.56 -9.08 -21.95
CA VAL A 47 -12.42 -8.65 -22.78
C VAL A 47 -11.31 -9.70 -22.72
N ASN A 48 -11.05 -10.38 -23.84
CA ASN A 48 -9.94 -11.32 -24.00
C ASN A 48 -8.66 -10.59 -24.46
N HIS A 49 -7.61 -10.54 -23.64
CA HIS A 49 -6.28 -10.06 -24.05
C HIS A 49 -5.29 -11.21 -24.26
N ARG A 50 -4.86 -11.36 -25.51
CA ARG A 50 -3.77 -12.23 -25.99
C ARG A 50 -2.43 -11.55 -25.69
N ARG A 51 -1.58 -12.16 -24.86
CA ARG A 51 -0.19 -11.69 -24.62
C ARG A 51 0.78 -12.46 -25.52
N ASP A 52 1.51 -11.73 -26.36
CA ASP A 52 2.69 -12.25 -27.05
C ASP A 52 3.95 -12.03 -26.20
N ALA A 53 4.84 -13.03 -26.19
CA ALA A 53 6.02 -13.07 -25.35
C ALA A 53 7.14 -12.15 -25.84
N VAL A 54 7.50 -11.14 -25.02
CA VAL A 54 8.67 -10.28 -25.25
C VAL A 54 9.92 -10.93 -24.65
N LYS A 55 10.97 -11.11 -25.45
CA LYS A 55 12.27 -11.61 -24.98
C LYS A 55 12.96 -10.56 -24.08
N PRO A 56 13.53 -10.96 -22.93
CA PRO A 56 14.18 -10.04 -22.02
C PRO A 56 15.50 -9.51 -22.61
N SER A 57 15.76 -8.22 -22.37
CA SER A 57 17.04 -7.59 -22.71
C SER A 57 18.17 -8.09 -21.78
N PRO A 58 19.42 -8.12 -22.25
CA PRO A 58 20.55 -8.58 -21.44
C PRO A 58 20.76 -7.68 -20.22
N SER A 59 20.89 -8.29 -19.04
CA SER A 59 21.17 -7.54 -17.81
C SER A 59 22.59 -6.97 -17.84
N TRP A 60 22.76 -5.75 -17.33
CA TRP A 60 24.06 -5.06 -17.26
C TRP A 60 25.15 -5.88 -16.53
N ILE A 61 24.73 -6.76 -15.60
CA ILE A 61 25.60 -7.69 -14.86
C ILE A 61 26.30 -8.66 -15.83
N SER A 62 25.58 -9.15 -16.85
CA SER A 62 26.17 -10.03 -17.88
C SER A 62 27.24 -9.30 -18.70
N THR A 63 27.01 -8.03 -19.05
CA THR A 63 27.97 -7.18 -19.77
C THR A 63 29.22 -6.89 -18.94
N LEU A 64 29.05 -6.62 -17.65
CA LEU A 64 30.16 -6.36 -16.73
C LEU A 64 31.00 -7.62 -16.48
N TYR A 65 30.35 -8.77 -16.28
CA TYR A 65 31.01 -10.07 -16.12
C TYR A 65 31.87 -10.42 -17.33
N GLN A 66 31.35 -10.21 -18.55
CA GLN A 66 32.11 -10.48 -19.78
C GLN A 66 33.34 -9.56 -19.90
N LYS A 67 33.23 -8.28 -19.52
CA LYS A 67 34.37 -7.36 -19.50
C LYS A 67 35.43 -7.75 -18.47
N LEU A 68 35.01 -8.15 -17.26
CA LEU A 68 35.94 -8.58 -16.20
C LEU A 68 36.64 -9.90 -16.53
N LYS A 69 35.92 -10.84 -17.15
CA LYS A 69 36.47 -12.12 -17.59
C LYS A 69 37.63 -11.95 -18.57
N GLY A 70 37.54 -10.96 -19.48
CA GLY A 70 38.61 -10.64 -20.43
C GLY A 70 39.88 -10.08 -19.76
N VAL A 71 39.73 -9.33 -18.66
CA VAL A 71 40.86 -8.74 -17.92
C VAL A 71 41.55 -9.78 -17.02
N LEU A 72 40.77 -10.68 -16.41
CA LEU A 72 41.29 -11.73 -15.52
C LEU A 72 42.04 -12.86 -16.25
N LEU A 73 41.81 -13.04 -17.56
CA LEU A 73 42.44 -14.08 -18.37
C LEU A 73 43.73 -13.63 -19.06
N MET A 74 44.20 -12.40 -18.86
CA MET A 74 45.50 -12.00 -19.39
C MET A 74 46.64 -12.72 -18.64
N PRO A 75 47.60 -13.33 -19.37
CA PRO A 75 48.72 -14.05 -18.76
C PRO A 75 49.53 -13.11 -17.88
N THR A 76 49.55 -13.40 -16.58
CA THR A 76 50.24 -12.63 -15.56
C THR A 76 51.75 -12.74 -15.77
N ARG A 77 52.34 -11.74 -16.41
CA ARG A 77 53.77 -11.44 -16.24
C ARG A 77 54.02 -11.04 -14.78
N PRO A 78 55.25 -11.19 -14.25
CA PRO A 78 55.56 -11.02 -12.83
C PRO A 78 55.60 -9.53 -12.41
N VAL A 79 54.50 -8.83 -12.60
CA VAL A 79 54.21 -7.55 -11.97
C VAL A 79 53.21 -7.87 -10.86
N GLY A 80 53.75 -8.43 -9.78
CA GLY A 80 53.01 -8.94 -8.64
C GLY A 80 52.34 -7.84 -7.82
N TRP A 81 51.20 -8.19 -7.22
CA TRP A 81 50.47 -7.49 -6.14
C TRP A 81 49.95 -6.07 -6.43
N ALA A 82 50.72 -5.20 -7.06
CA ALA A 82 50.32 -3.83 -7.38
C ALA A 82 49.11 -3.77 -8.34
N THR A 83 49.08 -4.63 -9.36
CA THR A 83 47.93 -4.77 -10.27
C THR A 83 46.69 -5.29 -9.57
N ALA A 84 46.83 -6.24 -8.62
CA ALA A 84 45.71 -6.74 -7.85
C ALA A 84 45.08 -5.65 -6.96
N ILE A 85 45.91 -4.84 -6.28
CA ILE A 85 45.44 -3.71 -5.46
C ILE A 85 44.67 -2.71 -6.31
N VAL A 86 45.17 -2.35 -7.49
CA VAL A 86 44.49 -1.42 -8.40
C VAL A 86 43.15 -2.00 -8.86
N VAL A 87 43.08 -3.29 -9.21
CA VAL A 87 41.82 -3.94 -9.59
C VAL A 87 40.82 -3.96 -8.43
N PHE A 88 41.25 -4.27 -7.20
CA PHE A 88 40.38 -4.24 -6.03
C PHE A 88 39.89 -2.83 -5.68
N MET A 89 40.75 -1.82 -5.80
CA MET A 89 40.35 -0.42 -5.60
C MET A 89 39.36 0.05 -6.68
N VAL A 90 39.56 -0.33 -7.94
CA VAL A 90 38.64 0.01 -9.03
C VAL A 90 37.29 -0.71 -8.83
N ILE A 91 37.29 -1.99 -8.47
CA ILE A 91 36.04 -2.73 -8.18
C ILE A 91 35.35 -2.12 -6.95
N GLY A 92 36.09 -1.85 -5.87
CA GLY A 92 35.54 -1.23 -4.67
C GLY A 92 34.97 0.17 -4.94
N PHE A 93 35.68 0.98 -5.74
CA PHE A 93 35.21 2.29 -6.17
C PHE A 93 33.97 2.19 -7.05
N VAL A 94 33.95 1.29 -8.05
CA VAL A 94 32.79 1.09 -8.93
C VAL A 94 31.57 0.55 -8.16
N VAL A 95 31.78 -0.38 -7.23
CA VAL A 95 30.72 -0.88 -6.34
C VAL A 95 30.24 0.23 -5.41
N HIS A 96 31.16 1.04 -4.87
CA HIS A 96 30.81 2.16 -3.99
C HIS A 96 30.09 3.29 -4.75
N THR A 97 30.52 3.64 -5.96
CA THR A 97 29.86 4.66 -6.79
C THR A 97 28.53 4.17 -7.29
N HIS A 98 28.37 2.91 -7.70
CA HIS A 98 27.05 2.37 -8.06
C HIS A 98 26.15 2.12 -6.85
N PHE A 99 26.70 1.81 -5.67
CA PHE A 99 25.94 1.76 -4.44
C PHE A 99 25.48 3.16 -4.04
N LEU A 100 26.34 4.18 -4.17
CA LEU A 100 26.00 5.57 -3.93
C LEU A 100 25.05 6.14 -4.99
N GLU A 101 25.20 5.80 -6.27
CA GLU A 101 24.28 6.18 -7.35
C GLU A 101 22.95 5.45 -7.23
N GLY A 102 22.96 4.18 -6.82
CA GLY A 102 21.74 3.43 -6.49
C GLY A 102 21.05 4.01 -5.26
N TRP A 103 21.82 4.39 -4.24
CA TRP A 103 21.33 5.05 -3.03
C TRP A 103 20.86 6.48 -3.31
N GLN A 104 21.54 7.24 -4.15
CA GLN A 104 21.14 8.57 -4.62
C GLN A 104 20.05 8.50 -5.70
N SER A 105 19.85 7.39 -6.40
CA SER A 105 18.64 7.14 -7.19
C SER A 105 17.46 6.82 -6.28
N PHE A 106 17.73 6.18 -5.13
CA PHE A 106 16.74 5.91 -4.09
C PHE A 106 16.36 7.16 -3.27
N ASN A 107 17.33 8.06 -3.02
CA ASN A 107 17.19 9.26 -2.20
C ASN A 107 17.25 10.58 -2.99
N GLY A 108 17.47 10.52 -4.30
CA GLY A 108 17.59 11.67 -5.18
C GLY A 108 16.23 12.28 -5.47
N SER A 109 16.20 13.61 -5.42
CA SER A 109 15.10 14.52 -5.71
C SER A 109 13.70 13.87 -5.94
N PRO A 110 12.73 14.08 -5.03
CA PRO A 110 11.36 13.53 -5.10
C PRO A 110 10.59 13.80 -6.41
N ALA A 111 11.12 14.63 -7.31
CA ALA A 111 10.45 15.07 -8.52
C ALA A 111 10.68 14.20 -9.76
N ALA A 112 11.78 13.41 -9.84
CA ALA A 112 12.15 12.72 -11.09
C ALA A 112 11.73 11.23 -11.15
N HIS A 113 11.53 10.60 -10.00
CA HIS A 113 10.90 9.29 -9.90
C HIS A 113 9.49 9.52 -9.36
N GLY A 114 8.50 9.50 -10.25
CA GLY A 114 7.09 9.67 -9.88
C GLY A 114 6.79 8.85 -8.63
N ASN A 115 6.12 9.48 -7.66
CA ASN A 115 5.82 8.88 -6.37
C ASN A 115 5.34 7.43 -6.56
N ARG A 116 6.12 6.44 -6.11
CA ARG A 116 5.84 5.02 -6.36
C ARG A 116 4.45 4.63 -5.84
N ILE A 117 4.00 5.26 -4.77
CA ILE A 117 2.64 5.08 -4.23
C ILE A 117 1.59 5.51 -5.29
N ASN A 118 1.81 6.61 -6.03
CA ASN A 118 0.93 7.01 -7.14
C ASN A 118 0.89 5.97 -8.25
N THR A 119 2.01 5.28 -8.52
CA THR A 119 2.04 4.19 -9.50
C THR A 119 1.22 3.01 -9.00
N THR A 120 1.37 2.65 -7.72
CA THR A 120 0.54 1.62 -7.07
C THR A 120 -0.95 1.95 -7.17
N TYR A 121 -1.34 3.19 -6.88
CA TYR A 121 -2.74 3.60 -7.04
C TYR A 121 -3.24 3.46 -8.48
N LYS A 122 -2.42 3.80 -9.49
CA LYS A 122 -2.82 3.65 -10.90
C LYS A 122 -3.05 2.18 -11.26
N MET A 123 -2.27 1.26 -10.70
CA MET A 123 -2.49 -0.17 -10.91
C MET A 123 -3.83 -0.61 -10.33
N VAL A 124 -4.15 -0.19 -9.09
CA VAL A 124 -5.45 -0.50 -8.46
C VAL A 124 -6.61 0.14 -9.23
N LEU A 125 -6.44 1.38 -9.70
CA LEU A 125 -7.46 2.10 -10.49
C LEU A 125 -7.65 1.55 -11.90
N ALA A 126 -6.65 0.89 -12.49
CA ALA A 126 -6.78 0.29 -13.82
C ALA A 126 -7.79 -0.86 -13.83
N ASP A 127 -7.99 -1.48 -12.68
CA ASP A 127 -8.84 -2.66 -12.50
C ASP A 127 -10.16 -2.31 -11.80
N LYS A 128 -10.80 -1.18 -12.19
CA LYS A 128 -11.95 -0.58 -11.48
C LYS A 128 -13.04 -1.58 -11.09
N ASN A 129 -12.93 -2.12 -9.89
CA ASN A 129 -13.93 -2.99 -9.31
C ASN A 129 -15.00 -2.12 -8.61
N ILE A 130 -16.26 -2.29 -9.02
CA ILE A 130 -17.41 -1.57 -8.45
C ILE A 130 -17.51 -1.82 -6.93
N GLU A 131 -17.10 -3.01 -6.49
CA GLU A 131 -17.13 -3.42 -5.08
C GLU A 131 -16.08 -2.67 -4.25
N VAL A 132 -14.87 -2.45 -4.78
CA VAL A 132 -13.83 -1.61 -4.15
C VAL A 132 -14.37 -0.21 -3.90
N ASN A 133 -14.99 0.39 -4.90
CA ASN A 133 -15.53 1.74 -4.80
C ASN A 133 -16.67 1.82 -3.76
N ALA A 134 -17.54 0.81 -3.71
CA ALA A 134 -18.60 0.74 -2.72
C ALA A 134 -18.02 0.62 -1.30
N GLY A 135 -17.03 -0.27 -1.09
CA GLY A 135 -16.33 -0.44 0.18
C GLY A 135 -15.61 0.82 0.65
N LEU A 136 -14.93 1.52 -0.27
CA LEU A 136 -14.24 2.78 0.04
C LEU A 136 -15.20 3.91 0.40
N ARG A 137 -16.38 3.98 -0.21
CA ARG A 137 -17.40 5.01 0.10
C ARG A 137 -18.00 4.85 1.50
N VAL A 138 -18.11 3.60 1.99
CA VAL A 138 -18.65 3.31 3.31
C VAL A 138 -17.56 3.24 4.39
N LEU A 139 -16.29 3.26 4.00
CA LEU A 139 -15.17 3.29 4.93
C LEU A 139 -15.14 4.65 5.64
N ALA A 140 -15.68 4.68 6.85
CA ALA A 140 -15.56 5.79 7.78
C ALA A 140 -14.54 5.42 8.86
N PHE A 141 -13.56 6.29 9.08
CA PHE A 141 -12.65 6.13 10.21
C PHE A 141 -13.27 6.68 11.49
N HIS A 142 -13.01 6.04 12.62
CA HIS A 142 -13.56 6.45 13.92
C HIS A 142 -13.23 7.90 14.29
N TRP A 143 -12.12 8.44 13.77
CA TRP A 143 -11.70 9.81 13.98
C TRP A 143 -12.31 10.83 12.99
N GLU A 144 -13.07 10.39 11.98
CA GLU A 144 -13.82 11.28 11.07
C GLU A 144 -15.16 11.73 11.68
N VAL A 145 -15.76 10.90 12.54
CA VAL A 145 -17.08 11.17 13.12
C VAL A 145 -16.89 12.18 14.27
N PRO A 146 -17.57 13.34 14.22
CA PRO A 146 -17.64 14.24 15.37
C PRO A 146 -18.15 13.45 16.59
N PRO A 147 -17.63 13.69 17.80
CA PRO A 147 -18.23 13.09 18.99
C PRO A 147 -19.65 13.67 19.16
N ASP A 148 -20.65 13.00 18.60
CA ASP A 148 -22.05 13.44 18.60
C ASP A 148 -22.62 13.52 20.03
N ASP A 149 -21.98 12.88 21.01
CA ASP A 149 -22.33 12.97 22.44
C ASP A 149 -21.06 13.20 23.29
N ALA A 150 -20.75 14.48 23.55
CA ALA A 150 -19.58 14.97 24.29
C ALA A 150 -19.60 14.63 25.81
N ARG A 151 -19.66 13.34 26.17
CA ARG A 151 -19.31 12.84 27.51
C ARG A 151 -18.02 12.03 27.56
N GLY A 152 -17.49 11.61 26.41
CA GLY A 152 -16.13 11.08 26.32
C GLY A 152 -15.14 12.20 25.99
N SER A 153 -14.05 12.33 26.75
CA SER A 153 -12.95 13.21 26.38
C SER A 153 -12.47 12.83 24.98
N ALA A 154 -12.73 13.67 23.98
CA ALA A 154 -12.27 13.45 22.62
C ALA A 154 -10.76 13.20 22.66
N ARG A 155 -10.33 12.00 22.24
CA ARG A 155 -8.92 11.61 22.31
C ARG A 155 -8.13 12.59 21.45
N GLN A 156 -7.28 13.40 22.10
CA GLN A 156 -6.46 14.36 21.39
C GLN A 156 -5.44 13.61 20.52
N LEU A 157 -5.65 13.63 19.20
CA LEU A 157 -4.72 13.05 18.24
C LEU A 157 -3.44 13.88 18.16
N SER A 158 -2.30 13.20 18.06
CA SER A 158 -1.01 13.85 17.77
C SER A 158 -1.00 14.47 16.37
N SER A 159 -0.06 15.40 16.13
CA SER A 159 0.10 15.98 14.78
C SER A 159 0.43 14.92 13.73
N ALA A 160 1.24 13.91 14.07
CA ALA A 160 1.56 12.82 13.17
C ALA A 160 0.32 11.98 12.83
N ALA A 161 -0.51 11.67 13.83
CA ALA A 161 -1.75 10.92 13.63
C ALA A 161 -2.74 11.67 12.73
N LYS A 162 -2.86 13.00 12.90
CA LYS A 162 -3.68 13.85 12.02
C LYS A 162 -3.16 13.83 10.57
N VAL A 163 -1.85 13.92 10.37
CA VAL A 163 -1.25 13.91 9.03
C VAL A 163 -1.37 12.53 8.36
N PHE A 164 -1.22 11.46 9.14
CA PHE A 164 -1.51 10.10 8.67
C PHE A 164 -2.99 9.97 8.24
N GLY A 165 -3.93 10.47 9.05
CA GLY A 165 -5.34 10.53 8.68
C GLY A 165 -5.60 11.34 7.40
N ALA A 166 -4.90 12.47 7.22
CA ALA A 166 -4.92 13.22 5.97
C ALA A 166 -4.53 12.35 4.77
N GLY A 167 -3.45 11.57 4.93
CA GLY A 167 -2.98 10.62 3.92
C GLY A 167 -4.01 9.56 3.59
N LEU A 168 -4.71 9.01 4.60
CA LEU A 168 -5.81 8.06 4.39
C LEU A 168 -6.94 8.68 3.56
N LEU A 169 -7.40 9.88 3.91
CA LEU A 169 -8.47 10.57 3.16
C LEU A 169 -8.04 10.85 1.72
N THR A 170 -6.85 11.44 1.52
CA THR A 170 -6.34 11.67 0.16
C THR A 170 -6.24 10.36 -0.62
N GLY A 171 -5.81 9.28 0.02
CA GLY A 171 -5.76 7.97 -0.60
C GLY A 171 -7.13 7.43 -1.01
N ARG A 172 -8.14 7.60 -0.14
CA ARG A 172 -9.51 7.15 -0.38
C ARG A 172 -10.08 7.83 -1.61
N GLU A 173 -9.93 9.14 -1.65
CA GLU A 173 -10.41 9.95 -2.75
C GLU A 173 -9.68 9.64 -4.06
N PHE A 174 -8.37 9.43 -4.00
CA PHE A 174 -7.61 9.02 -5.16
C PHE A 174 -8.11 7.66 -5.71
N LEU A 175 -8.37 6.68 -4.85
CA LEU A 175 -8.94 5.38 -5.25
C LEU A 175 -10.37 5.49 -5.78
N LEU A 176 -11.15 6.48 -5.31
CA LEU A 176 -12.47 6.78 -5.85
C LEU A 176 -12.41 7.52 -7.20
N GLY A 177 -11.21 7.86 -7.69
CA GLY A 177 -10.99 8.57 -8.93
C GLY A 177 -11.13 10.09 -8.83
N HIS A 178 -11.21 10.64 -7.62
CA HIS A 178 -11.19 12.08 -7.39
C HIS A 178 -9.73 12.54 -7.29
N SER A 179 -9.23 13.19 -8.34
CA SER A 179 -7.87 13.74 -8.38
C SER A 179 -7.71 15.03 -7.56
N ASP A 180 -8.80 15.78 -7.38
CA ASP A 180 -8.81 17.11 -6.77
C ASP A 180 -9.69 17.11 -5.53
N VAL A 181 -9.22 16.52 -4.43
CA VAL A 181 -9.95 16.65 -3.16
C VAL A 181 -9.34 17.74 -2.31
N ALA A 182 -10.04 18.87 -2.30
CA ALA A 182 -10.00 19.83 -1.22
C ALA A 182 -10.59 19.16 0.03
N LEU A 183 -9.73 18.50 0.82
CA LEU A 183 -10.16 17.88 2.07
C LEU A 183 -10.70 18.97 2.99
N SER A 184 -11.92 18.78 3.51
CA SER A 184 -12.48 19.74 4.47
C SER A 184 -11.56 19.87 5.69
N PRO A 185 -11.11 21.10 6.03
CA PRO A 185 -10.01 21.35 6.97
C PRO A 185 -10.35 21.05 8.45
N ARG A 186 -11.50 20.45 8.76
CA ARG A 186 -11.97 20.28 10.16
C ARG A 186 -11.04 19.46 11.05
N PHE A 187 -10.21 18.57 10.49
CA PHE A 187 -9.34 17.68 11.28
C PHE A 187 -7.85 17.83 10.98
N LEU A 188 -7.49 18.67 10.01
CA LEU A 188 -6.11 18.88 9.60
C LEU A 188 -5.59 20.18 10.23
N PRO A 189 -4.33 20.24 10.66
CA PRO A 189 -3.70 21.53 10.93
C PRO A 189 -3.88 22.40 9.68
N SER A 190 -4.13 23.70 9.85
CA SER A 190 -4.15 24.70 8.77
C SER A 190 -2.74 24.86 8.17
N ALA A 191 -2.14 23.79 7.66
CA ALA A 191 -1.07 23.91 6.71
C ALA A 191 -1.70 24.49 5.43
N PRO A 192 -1.03 25.42 4.75
CA PRO A 192 -1.46 25.84 3.43
C PRO A 192 -1.63 24.57 2.59
N GLU A 193 -2.86 24.36 2.08
CA GLU A 193 -3.49 23.08 1.69
C GLU A 193 -2.71 22.20 0.70
N ASN A 194 -1.52 22.60 0.26
CA ASN A 194 -0.95 22.12 -0.98
C ASN A 194 0.40 21.40 -0.85
N ASN A 195 0.96 21.11 0.33
CA ASN A 195 2.17 20.27 0.35
C ASN A 195 2.61 19.63 1.69
N TRP A 196 1.81 18.74 2.28
CA TRP A 196 2.31 17.85 3.35
C TRP A 196 3.62 17.14 2.96
N LEU A 197 3.75 16.80 1.67
CA LEU A 197 4.93 16.19 1.05
C LEU A 197 6.20 17.06 1.10
N LYS A 198 6.10 18.37 1.35
CA LYS A 198 7.27 19.27 1.53
C LYS A 198 7.58 19.57 2.99
N THR A 199 6.83 18.98 3.92
CA THR A 199 7.03 19.20 5.36
C THR A 199 7.72 18.00 6.00
N GLN A 200 8.17 18.14 7.25
CA GLN A 200 8.67 17.02 8.06
C GLN A 200 7.63 15.90 8.27
N TRP A 201 6.35 16.15 7.97
CA TRP A 201 5.26 15.20 8.11
C TRP A 201 5.03 14.35 6.86
N ALA A 202 5.80 14.55 5.80
CA ALA A 202 5.64 13.88 4.51
C ALA A 202 5.55 12.36 4.64
N ASP A 203 6.40 11.73 5.47
CA ASP A 203 6.40 10.27 5.60
C ASP A 203 5.15 9.74 6.32
N TYR A 204 4.58 10.49 7.28
CA TYR A 204 3.32 10.09 7.93
C TYR A 204 2.15 10.17 6.95
N PHE A 205 2.14 11.21 6.12
CA PHE A 205 1.15 11.38 5.06
C PHE A 205 1.22 10.23 4.04
N GLU A 206 2.43 9.91 3.56
CA GLU A 206 2.65 8.81 2.62
C GLU A 206 2.35 7.44 3.26
N LEU A 207 2.67 7.26 4.54
CA LEU A 207 2.30 6.06 5.29
C LEU A 207 0.77 5.88 5.32
N GLY A 208 0.01 6.96 5.55
CA GLY A 208 -1.45 6.93 5.48
C GLY A 208 -1.94 6.48 4.11
N ARG A 209 -1.49 7.16 3.06
CA ARG A 209 -1.83 6.81 1.67
C ARG A 209 -1.55 5.35 1.35
N TRP A 210 -0.33 4.92 1.63
CA TRP A 210 0.12 3.56 1.35
C TRP A 210 -0.63 2.50 2.16
N THR A 211 -0.94 2.77 3.43
CA THR A 211 -1.73 1.86 4.30
C THR A 211 -3.09 1.59 3.69
N LEU A 212 -3.78 2.62 3.18
CA LEU A 212 -5.08 2.45 2.54
C LEU A 212 -4.99 1.63 1.25
N VAL A 213 -3.94 1.83 0.44
CA VAL A 213 -3.73 1.04 -0.78
C VAL A 213 -3.55 -0.43 -0.46
N LEU A 214 -2.69 -0.74 0.51
CA LEU A 214 -2.49 -2.11 0.97
C LEU A 214 -3.79 -2.71 1.50
N TRP A 215 -4.56 -1.93 2.26
CA TRP A 215 -5.84 -2.38 2.80
C TRP A 215 -6.80 -2.70 1.66
N ALA A 216 -6.99 -1.78 0.71
CA ALA A 216 -7.89 -1.97 -0.42
C ALA A 216 -7.50 -3.23 -1.21
N VAL A 217 -6.21 -3.39 -1.55
CA VAL A 217 -5.71 -4.54 -2.33
C VAL A 217 -5.83 -5.85 -1.55
N SER A 218 -5.67 -5.84 -0.22
CA SER A 218 -5.89 -7.06 0.58
C SER A 218 -7.31 -7.62 0.46
N GLN A 219 -8.31 -6.75 0.26
CA GLN A 219 -9.71 -7.18 0.09
C GLN A 219 -9.99 -7.81 -1.28
N TYR A 220 -9.10 -7.64 -2.27
CA TYR A 220 -9.29 -8.08 -3.66
C TYR A 220 -8.01 -8.73 -4.22
N HIS A 221 -7.35 -9.52 -3.39
CA HIS A 221 -6.03 -10.07 -3.69
C HIS A 221 -6.01 -10.98 -4.93
N ASP A 222 -7.13 -11.65 -5.25
CA ASP A 222 -7.27 -12.53 -6.42
C ASP A 222 -7.11 -11.79 -7.76
N GLU A 223 -7.40 -10.50 -7.79
CA GLU A 223 -7.35 -9.67 -9.01
C GLU A 223 -5.95 -9.04 -9.22
N MET A 224 -5.10 -9.09 -8.18
CA MET A 224 -3.86 -8.34 -8.17
C MET A 224 -2.69 -9.16 -8.74
N PRO A 225 -1.87 -8.59 -9.66
CA PRO A 225 -0.74 -9.31 -10.20
C PRO A 225 0.29 -9.58 -9.09
N ASN A 226 0.92 -10.76 -9.09
CA ASN A 226 1.95 -11.12 -8.11
C ASN A 226 3.06 -10.07 -7.95
N THR A 227 3.40 -9.35 -9.03
CA THR A 227 4.39 -8.28 -9.02
C THR A 227 4.01 -7.08 -8.15
N PHE A 228 2.71 -6.88 -7.90
CA PHE A 228 2.22 -5.81 -7.03
C PHE A 228 2.87 -5.87 -5.65
N TRP A 229 2.90 -7.05 -5.03
CA TRP A 229 3.41 -7.22 -3.66
C TRP A 229 4.92 -6.99 -3.58
N ASP A 230 5.66 -7.40 -4.60
CA ASP A 230 7.09 -7.12 -4.71
C ASP A 230 7.38 -5.62 -4.83
N GLU A 231 6.54 -4.88 -5.55
CA GLU A 231 6.66 -3.42 -5.68
C GLU A 231 6.41 -2.66 -4.37
N GLN A 232 5.72 -3.28 -3.40
CA GLN A 232 5.50 -2.68 -2.08
C GLN A 232 6.74 -2.75 -1.19
N LYS A 233 7.64 -3.73 -1.39
CA LYS A 233 8.83 -3.95 -0.55
C LYS A 233 9.79 -2.73 -0.55
N PRO A 234 10.09 -2.09 -1.70
CA PRO A 234 10.87 -0.85 -1.71
C PRO A 234 10.20 0.33 -0.98
N ILE A 235 8.86 0.46 -1.05
CA ILE A 235 8.11 1.52 -0.34
C ILE A 235 8.21 1.31 1.17
N LEU A 236 8.01 0.06 1.62
CA LEU A 236 8.21 -0.34 3.00
C LEU A 236 9.62 0.01 3.50
N ALA A 237 10.66 -0.36 2.76
CA ALA A 237 12.05 -0.11 3.15
C ALA A 237 12.34 1.40 3.30
N LYS A 238 11.83 2.22 2.36
CA LYS A 238 11.94 3.69 2.42
C LYS A 238 11.27 4.25 3.68
N LEU A 239 10.02 3.88 3.95
CA LEU A 239 9.29 4.36 5.12
C LEU A 239 9.96 3.90 6.42
N GLN A 240 10.39 2.64 6.49
CA GLN A 240 11.12 2.11 7.65
C GLN A 240 12.40 2.92 7.93
N ALA A 241 13.20 3.21 6.91
CA ALA A 241 14.41 4.01 7.07
C ALA A 241 14.08 5.44 7.57
N ALA A 242 13.06 6.08 6.99
CA ALA A 242 12.64 7.44 7.35
C ALA A 242 12.14 7.56 8.81
N PHE A 243 11.39 6.57 9.31
CA PHE A 243 10.95 6.56 10.71
C PHE A 243 12.03 6.08 11.67
N ALA A 244 12.88 5.12 11.28
CA ALA A 244 14.01 4.67 12.09
C ALA A 244 15.00 5.81 12.39
N ALA A 245 15.20 6.74 11.44
CA ALA A 245 16.02 7.92 11.65
C ALA A 245 15.48 8.90 12.72
N ARG A 246 14.18 8.84 13.05
CA ARG A 246 13.50 9.77 13.97
C ARG A 246 13.03 9.14 15.28
N GLN A 247 13.00 7.81 15.37
CA GLN A 247 12.41 7.08 16.50
C GLN A 247 13.04 7.38 17.87
N ALA A 248 14.26 7.97 17.90
CA ALA A 248 14.92 8.37 19.14
C ALA A 248 14.28 9.61 19.80
N THR A 249 13.65 10.48 19.00
CA THR A 249 13.09 11.76 19.46
C THR A 249 11.59 11.89 19.19
N ASP A 250 11.01 10.98 18.41
CA ASP A 250 9.61 10.99 18.00
C ASP A 250 8.94 9.65 18.38
N ASN A 251 8.03 9.72 19.38
CA ASN A 251 7.27 8.56 19.85
C ASN A 251 6.34 7.99 18.76
N ASP A 252 5.78 8.84 17.92
CA ASP A 252 4.92 8.42 16.81
C ASP A 252 5.76 7.67 15.76
N ALA A 253 7.03 8.07 15.57
CA ALA A 253 7.94 7.40 14.64
C ALA A 253 8.32 6.00 15.17
N LYS A 254 8.52 5.87 16.48
CA LYS A 254 8.72 4.56 17.12
C LYS A 254 7.52 3.64 16.93
N GLN A 255 6.30 4.16 17.03
CA GLN A 255 5.09 3.39 16.75
C GLN A 255 4.98 3.03 15.26
N ALA A 256 5.29 3.98 14.35
CA ALA A 256 5.31 3.72 12.92
C ALA A 256 6.32 2.62 12.54
N VAL A 257 7.53 2.62 13.09
CA VAL A 257 8.51 1.53 12.90
C VAL A 257 7.95 0.19 13.36
N SER A 258 7.29 0.15 14.52
CA SER A 258 6.69 -1.08 15.05
C SER A 258 5.59 -1.61 14.13
N ASN A 259 4.73 -0.71 13.63
CA ASN A 259 3.70 -1.08 12.66
C ASN A 259 4.30 -1.57 11.33
N LEU A 260 5.36 -0.92 10.85
CA LEU A 260 6.03 -1.31 9.61
C LEU A 260 6.74 -2.67 9.71
N LYS A 261 7.22 -3.06 10.90
CA LYS A 261 7.75 -4.41 11.11
C LYS A 261 6.68 -5.48 10.96
N LEU A 262 5.47 -5.23 11.46
CA LEU A 262 4.35 -6.17 11.29
C LEU A 262 3.89 -6.23 9.83
N ILE A 263 3.80 -5.09 9.15
CA ILE A 263 3.51 -5.05 7.70
C ILE A 263 4.55 -5.87 6.92
N LYS A 264 5.84 -5.76 7.28
CA LYS A 264 6.92 -6.54 6.66
C LYS A 264 6.67 -8.03 6.75
N THR A 265 6.29 -8.54 7.93
CA THR A 265 6.00 -9.97 8.14
C THR A 265 4.89 -10.46 7.20
N TYR A 266 3.84 -9.66 6.98
CA TYR A 266 2.79 -10.02 6.01
C TYR A 266 3.31 -9.95 4.57
N LEU A 267 4.00 -8.88 4.19
CA LEU A 267 4.53 -8.72 2.82
C LEU A 267 5.58 -9.78 2.43
N GLU A 268 6.27 -10.40 3.39
CA GLU A 268 7.19 -11.52 3.13
C GLU A 268 6.46 -12.83 2.80
N LYS A 269 5.21 -12.98 3.23
CA LYS A 269 4.36 -14.14 2.92
C LYS A 269 3.53 -13.94 1.64
N LEU A 270 3.48 -12.72 1.10
CA LEU A 270 2.67 -12.39 -0.08
C LEU A 270 3.50 -12.38 -1.38
N PRO A 271 2.93 -12.80 -2.52
CA PRO A 271 1.58 -13.34 -2.69
C PRO A 271 1.44 -14.79 -2.19
N ALA A 272 0.32 -15.11 -1.55
CA ALA A 272 -0.02 -16.47 -1.12
C ALA A 272 -1.31 -16.94 -1.81
N ALA A 273 -1.18 -17.43 -3.05
CA ALA A 273 -2.34 -17.76 -3.90
C ALA A 273 -3.32 -18.77 -3.27
N ASP A 274 -2.84 -19.64 -2.39
CA ASP A 274 -3.64 -20.69 -1.75
C ASP A 274 -4.02 -20.37 -0.29
N GLU A 275 -3.61 -19.21 0.25
CA GLU A 275 -3.77 -18.86 1.67
C GLU A 275 -4.53 -17.54 1.84
N SER A 276 -5.83 -17.54 1.52
CA SER A 276 -6.70 -16.36 1.64
C SER A 276 -6.70 -15.75 3.06
N GLU A 277 -6.51 -16.59 4.08
CA GLU A 277 -6.42 -16.19 5.49
C GLU A 277 -5.32 -15.15 5.76
N ILE A 278 -4.19 -15.21 5.04
CA ILE A 278 -3.10 -14.23 5.19
C ILE A 278 -3.58 -12.83 4.78
N TYR A 279 -4.38 -12.72 3.71
CA TYR A 279 -4.89 -11.44 3.25
C TYR A 279 -5.94 -10.88 4.21
N ASP A 280 -6.80 -11.74 4.76
CA ASP A 280 -7.81 -11.34 5.75
C ASP A 280 -7.14 -10.81 7.05
N GLU A 281 -6.16 -11.54 7.56
CA GLU A 281 -5.37 -11.11 8.73
C GLU A 281 -4.65 -9.78 8.46
N PHE A 282 -4.04 -9.66 7.28
CA PHE A 282 -3.33 -8.45 6.91
C PHE A 282 -4.29 -7.26 6.77
N GLY A 283 -5.44 -7.45 6.13
CA GLY A 283 -6.49 -6.46 6.00
C GLY A 283 -7.04 -6.02 7.35
N PHE A 284 -7.29 -6.97 8.26
CA PHE A 284 -7.70 -6.68 9.64
C PHE A 284 -6.64 -5.86 10.39
N TYR A 285 -5.37 -6.24 10.28
CA TYR A 285 -4.25 -5.52 10.86
C TYR A 285 -4.17 -4.07 10.36
N LEU A 286 -4.28 -3.86 9.04
CA LEU A 286 -4.24 -2.54 8.41
C LEU A 286 -5.44 -1.69 8.83
N LYS A 287 -6.64 -2.28 8.91
CA LYS A 287 -7.84 -1.60 9.41
C LYS A 287 -7.64 -1.07 10.83
N ASN A 288 -7.12 -1.90 11.73
CA ASN A 288 -6.80 -1.47 13.10
C ASN A 288 -5.78 -0.32 13.14
N MET A 289 -4.80 -0.34 12.23
CA MET A 289 -3.83 0.75 12.08
C MET A 289 -4.48 2.05 11.59
N MET A 290 -5.50 1.99 10.72
CA MET A 290 -6.25 3.15 10.24
C MET A 290 -7.19 3.73 11.32
N ASP A 291 -7.81 2.86 12.12
CA ASP A 291 -8.75 3.26 13.19
C ASP A 291 -8.04 3.85 14.41
N SER A 292 -6.82 3.38 14.72
CA SER A 292 -6.01 3.85 15.83
C SER A 292 -4.65 4.35 15.34
N PRO A 293 -4.61 5.48 14.62
CA PRO A 293 -3.41 5.95 13.94
C PRO A 293 -2.32 6.25 14.96
N LEU A 294 -1.22 5.49 14.88
CA LEU A 294 -0.02 5.66 15.68
C LEU A 294 -0.28 5.58 17.21
N ALA A 295 -1.38 4.97 17.63
CA ALA A 295 -1.63 4.70 19.05
C ALA A 295 -0.74 3.55 19.54
N PRO A 296 -0.24 3.59 20.79
CA PRO A 296 0.37 2.43 21.42
C PRO A 296 -0.67 1.30 21.44
N ARG A 297 -0.31 0.13 20.92
CA ARG A 297 -1.15 -1.06 21.10
C ARG A 297 -1.03 -1.49 22.55
N SER A 298 -2.16 -1.56 23.25
CA SER A 298 -2.26 -2.41 24.44
C SER A 298 -2.15 -3.85 23.96
N LEU A 299 -0.98 -4.46 24.20
CA LEU A 299 -0.80 -5.91 24.09
C LEU A 299 -1.63 -6.60 25.18
#